data_AF-A0AAD7MJ07-F1
#
_entry.id   AF-A0AAD7MJ07-F1
#
_cell.length_a   1.000
_cell.length_b   1.000
_cell.length_c   1.000
_cell.angle_alpha   90.00
_cell.angle_beta   90.00
_cell.angle_gamma   90.00
#
_symmetry.space_group_name_H-M   'P 1'
#
loop_
_entity.id
_entity.type
_entity.pdbx_description
1 polymer ?
#
loop_
_entity_poly.entity_id
_entity_poly.type
_entity_poly.pdbx_seq_one_letter_code
_entity_poly.pdbx_strand_id
1 'polypeptide(L)'
;MGWGPDPQEIIFHLLEHGVEFRVCCRDAVGIAPEPPLAFRYSGLGYRRAGYTPTFEDYGVYMDLRDSFFDCPRGRAALFAGGVVGRLARDRVNEDLASLGPTADVFMTGVRFWDGQSSTAYWDDGLTDQEIGLICGVYDVGTGATNDDPQTSRISWWPLPHVFRSSGLNTGWWSPDCEVWFQQRQAAIKRGTAKLLTQTEWKHVTKYYKKTREVAIASEMVAGQFLSEAL
;
A
#
# COMPACT_ATOMS: atom_id res chain seq x y z
N MET A 1 -1.73 -33.42 -18.43
CA MET A 1 -2.53 -32.19 -18.51
C MET A 1 -2.87 -31.78 -17.09
N GLY A 2 -1.99 -30.99 -16.46
CA GLY A 2 -2.13 -30.51 -15.09
C GLY A 2 -2.77 -29.13 -15.09
N TRP A 3 -3.65 -28.89 -14.14
CA TRP A 3 -4.55 -27.75 -14.09
C TRP A 3 -3.95 -26.60 -13.28
N GLY A 4 -3.86 -25.42 -13.91
CA GLY A 4 -3.51 -24.13 -13.29
C GLY A 4 -2.34 -23.44 -14.00
N PRO A 5 -2.42 -22.12 -14.32
CA PRO A 5 -1.24 -21.38 -14.77
C PRO A 5 -0.17 -21.48 -13.69
N ASP A 6 1.09 -21.56 -14.11
CA ASP A 6 2.25 -21.59 -13.22
C ASP A 6 2.07 -20.49 -12.14
N PRO A 7 2.24 -20.77 -10.82
CA PRO A 7 2.10 -19.75 -9.79
C PRO A 7 2.87 -18.46 -10.09
N GLN A 8 3.98 -18.55 -10.83
CA GLN A 8 4.69 -17.37 -11.32
C GLN A 8 3.86 -16.56 -12.33
N GLU A 9 3.22 -17.20 -13.30
CA GLU A 9 2.31 -16.54 -14.25
C GLU A 9 1.14 -15.84 -13.54
N ILE A 10 0.58 -16.46 -12.49
CA ILE A 10 -0.47 -15.83 -11.67
C ILE A 10 0.07 -14.58 -10.97
N ILE A 11 1.23 -14.68 -10.34
CA ILE A 11 1.88 -13.56 -9.65
C ILE A 11 2.12 -12.40 -10.62
N PHE A 12 2.72 -12.66 -11.78
CA PHE A 12 2.98 -11.62 -12.79
C PHE A 12 1.69 -10.98 -13.30
N HIS A 13 0.64 -11.76 -13.53
CA HIS A 13 -0.65 -11.23 -13.95
C HIS A 13 -1.25 -10.30 -12.90
N LEU A 14 -1.20 -10.68 -11.62
CA LEU A 14 -1.71 -9.86 -10.51
C LEU A 14 -0.90 -8.57 -10.33
N LEU A 15 0.43 -8.63 -10.50
CA LEU A 15 1.33 -7.48 -10.45
C LEU A 15 1.05 -6.46 -11.56
N GLU A 16 0.93 -6.95 -12.80
CA GLU A 16 0.60 -6.15 -13.98
C GLU A 16 -0.71 -5.39 -13.76
N HIS A 17 -1.72 -6.08 -13.23
CA HIS A 17 -3.04 -5.51 -12.97
C HIS A 17 -3.13 -4.79 -11.62
N GLY A 18 -2.06 -4.76 -10.82
CA GLY A 18 -2.02 -4.04 -9.53
C GLY A 18 -3.07 -4.53 -8.54
N VAL A 19 -3.39 -5.82 -8.60
CA VAL A 19 -4.30 -6.52 -7.68
C VAL A 19 -3.53 -6.80 -6.40
N GLU A 20 -4.20 -6.65 -5.25
CA GLU A 20 -3.59 -7.01 -3.96
C GLU A 20 -3.55 -8.54 -3.84
N PHE A 21 -2.40 -9.10 -3.48
CA PHE A 21 -2.24 -10.53 -3.20
C PHE A 21 -1.16 -10.78 -2.16
N ARG A 22 -0.98 -12.04 -1.78
CA ARG A 22 -0.03 -12.48 -0.75
C ARG A 22 0.75 -13.70 -1.23
N VAL A 23 2.01 -13.79 -0.84
CA VAL A 23 2.89 -14.94 -1.11
C VAL A 23 3.40 -15.47 0.22
N CYS A 24 2.57 -16.28 0.88
CA CYS A 24 2.80 -16.67 2.26
C CYS A 24 3.79 -17.84 2.40
N CYS A 25 4.55 -17.87 3.49
CA CYS A 25 5.18 -19.09 4.00
C CYS A 25 4.30 -19.76 5.05
N ARG A 26 4.44 -21.09 5.15
CA ARG A 26 3.70 -21.93 6.11
C ARG A 26 4.53 -22.15 7.36
N ASP A 27 3.91 -21.99 8.54
CA ASP A 27 4.53 -22.24 9.83
C ASP A 27 3.64 -23.10 10.75
N ALA A 28 4.25 -23.95 11.57
CA ALA A 28 3.54 -24.78 12.55
C ALA A 28 3.21 -23.95 13.80
N VAL A 29 1.96 -24.03 14.29
CA VAL A 29 1.51 -23.20 15.41
C VAL A 29 2.22 -23.62 16.70
N GLY A 30 3.24 -22.86 17.09
CA GLY A 30 4.02 -23.07 18.31
C GLY A 30 4.94 -21.90 18.69
N ILE A 31 5.28 -21.03 17.76
CA ILE A 31 6.07 -19.83 18.02
C ILE A 31 5.11 -18.63 17.99
N ALA A 32 4.82 -18.06 19.17
CA ALA A 32 4.22 -16.74 19.20
C ALA A 32 5.26 -15.76 18.64
N PRO A 33 4.94 -14.97 17.60
CA PRO A 33 5.84 -13.93 17.15
C PRO A 33 6.08 -12.96 18.30
N GLU A 34 7.34 -12.62 18.55
CA GLU A 34 7.63 -11.47 19.37
C GLU A 34 6.98 -10.24 18.73
N PRO A 35 6.42 -9.30 19.51
CA PRO A 35 5.87 -8.08 18.95
C PRO A 35 6.95 -7.41 18.09
N PRO A 36 6.59 -6.89 16.90
CA PRO A 36 7.56 -6.32 15.99
C PRO A 36 8.49 -5.37 16.73
N LEU A 37 9.79 -5.61 16.65
CA LEU A 37 10.74 -4.53 16.84
C LEU A 37 10.39 -3.52 15.76
N ALA A 38 9.82 -2.39 16.16
CA ALA A 38 9.44 -1.33 15.24
C ALA A 38 10.70 -0.91 14.47
N PHE A 39 10.86 -1.40 13.25
CA PHE A 39 11.85 -0.89 12.32
C PHE A 39 11.45 0.57 12.09
N ARG A 40 12.18 1.48 12.72
CA ARG A 40 11.83 2.91 12.69
C ARG A 40 12.30 3.48 11.37
N TYR A 41 11.47 3.36 10.34
CA TYR A 41 11.57 4.32 9.25
C TYR A 41 11.15 5.67 9.79
N SER A 42 12.07 6.62 9.80
CA SER A 42 11.74 8.02 10.01
C SER A 42 10.83 8.43 8.86
N GLY A 43 9.53 8.62 9.12
CA GLY A 43 8.63 9.24 8.15
C GLY A 43 9.12 10.65 7.78
N LEU A 44 8.37 11.37 6.95
CA LEU A 44 8.79 12.71 6.50
C LEU A 44 8.83 13.76 7.63
N GLY A 45 8.34 13.39 8.82
CA GLY A 45 8.46 14.13 10.06
C GLY A 45 7.40 15.22 10.23
N TYR A 46 7.57 16.00 11.30
CA TYR A 46 6.68 17.09 11.65
C TYR A 46 6.94 18.35 10.83
N ARG A 47 5.88 19.11 10.53
CA ARG A 47 5.93 20.46 9.94
C ARG A 47 5.01 21.40 10.70
N ARG A 48 5.35 22.70 10.69
CA ARG A 48 4.56 23.73 11.39
C ARG A 48 3.24 24.01 10.67
N ALA A 49 2.28 24.59 11.40
CA ALA A 49 1.03 25.07 10.84
C ALA A 49 1.26 26.00 9.64
N GLY A 50 0.45 25.83 8.59
CA GLY A 50 0.59 26.58 7.33
C GLY A 50 1.68 26.07 6.39
N TYR A 51 2.31 24.92 6.69
CA TYR A 51 3.31 24.31 5.83
C TYR A 51 2.81 24.11 4.39
N THR A 52 3.60 24.60 3.44
CA THR A 52 3.40 24.40 2.01
C THR A 52 4.66 23.74 1.46
N PRO A 53 4.54 22.57 0.82
CA PRO A 53 5.69 21.84 0.32
C PRO A 53 6.31 22.54 -0.88
N THR A 54 7.62 22.41 -1.01
CA THR A 54 8.38 22.85 -2.18
C THR A 54 8.63 21.68 -3.13
N PHE A 55 9.19 21.97 -4.30
CA PHE A 55 9.68 20.93 -5.21
C PHE A 55 10.85 20.14 -4.60
N GLU A 56 11.68 20.78 -3.77
CA GLU A 56 12.75 20.13 -3.03
C GLU A 56 12.20 19.12 -2.01
N ASP A 57 11.13 19.47 -1.29
CA ASP A 57 10.45 18.54 -0.38
C ASP A 57 9.93 17.30 -1.10
N TYR A 58 9.47 17.46 -2.36
CA TYR A 58 9.07 16.33 -3.19
C TYR A 58 10.27 15.45 -3.58
N GLY A 59 11.42 16.04 -3.91
CA GLY A 59 12.66 15.33 -4.16
C GLY A 59 13.11 14.49 -2.96
N VAL A 60 13.14 15.09 -1.76
CA VAL A 60 13.48 14.40 -0.51
C VAL A 60 12.52 13.24 -0.23
N TYR A 61 11.21 13.45 -0.46
CA TYR A 61 10.23 12.37 -0.35
C TYR A 61 10.53 11.22 -1.32
N MET A 62 10.84 11.53 -2.58
CA MET A 62 11.16 10.53 -3.60
C MET A 62 12.39 9.72 -3.21
N ASP A 63 13.47 10.38 -2.75
CA ASP A 63 14.71 9.72 -2.34
C ASP A 63 14.47 8.74 -1.17
N LEU A 64 13.73 9.18 -0.14
CA LEU A 64 13.41 8.33 1.01
C LEU A 64 12.50 7.16 0.65
N ARG A 65 11.50 7.40 -0.20
CA ARG A 65 10.59 6.37 -0.67
C ARG A 65 11.31 5.34 -1.54
N ASP A 66 12.14 5.78 -2.48
CA ASP A 66 12.83 4.89 -3.39
C ASP A 66 13.90 4.08 -2.63
N SER A 67 14.55 4.67 -1.62
CA SER A 67 15.39 3.92 -0.67
C SER A 67 14.62 2.84 0.10
N PHE A 68 13.35 3.06 0.43
CA PHE A 68 12.50 2.03 1.03
C PHE A 68 12.17 0.93 0.01
N PHE A 69 11.87 1.27 -1.23
CA PHE A 69 11.60 0.28 -2.28
C PHE A 69 12.80 -0.59 -2.62
N ASP A 70 14.02 -0.07 -2.46
CA ASP A 70 15.26 -0.81 -2.69
C ASP A 70 15.58 -1.84 -1.59
N CYS A 71 14.89 -1.80 -0.44
CA CYS A 71 15.06 -2.80 0.61
C CYS A 71 14.14 -4.02 0.41
N PRO A 72 14.43 -5.19 1.02
CA PRO A 72 13.61 -6.40 0.86
C PRO A 72 12.11 -6.20 1.18
N ARG A 73 11.78 -5.25 2.06
CA ARG A 73 10.40 -4.92 2.45
C ARG A 73 9.63 -4.17 1.36
N GLY A 74 10.31 -3.64 0.34
CA GLY A 74 9.69 -3.02 -0.84
C GLY A 74 8.72 -3.97 -1.56
N ARG A 75 8.97 -5.29 -1.50
CA ARG A 75 8.07 -6.33 -2.02
C ARG A 75 6.64 -6.23 -1.44
N ALA A 76 6.52 -5.95 -0.13
CA ALA A 76 5.22 -5.78 0.51
C ALA A 76 4.44 -4.57 -0.05
N ALA A 77 5.16 -3.53 -0.51
CA ALA A 77 4.54 -2.40 -1.18
C ALA A 77 4.05 -2.77 -2.58
N LEU A 78 4.84 -3.54 -3.33
CA LEU A 78 4.43 -4.04 -4.64
C LEU A 78 3.16 -4.90 -4.54
N PHE A 79 3.07 -5.77 -3.53
CA PHE A 79 1.95 -6.68 -3.30
C PHE A 79 0.68 -6.03 -2.74
N ALA A 80 0.82 -4.85 -2.13
CA ALA A 80 -0.32 -4.12 -1.58
C ALA A 80 -1.34 -3.69 -2.64
N GLY A 81 -0.97 -3.75 -3.93
CA GLY A 81 -1.83 -3.33 -5.04
C GLY A 81 -2.24 -1.86 -4.95
N GLY A 82 -3.21 -1.46 -5.79
CA GLY A 82 -3.76 -0.11 -5.75
C GLY A 82 -2.69 1.00 -5.84
N VAL A 83 -2.86 2.06 -5.07
CA VAL A 83 -1.94 3.22 -5.10
C VAL A 83 -0.53 2.90 -4.59
N VAL A 84 -0.41 2.05 -3.56
CA VAL A 84 0.90 1.69 -3.00
C VAL A 84 1.65 0.76 -3.95
N GLY A 85 0.98 -0.27 -4.47
CA GLY A 85 1.53 -1.14 -5.50
C GLY A 85 1.94 -0.38 -6.75
N ARG A 86 1.11 0.57 -7.21
CA ARG A 86 1.47 1.42 -8.35
C ARG A 86 2.72 2.27 -8.10
N LEU A 87 2.86 2.84 -6.90
CA LEU A 87 4.04 3.64 -6.53
C LEU A 87 5.32 2.80 -6.49
N ALA A 88 5.21 1.53 -6.07
CA ALA A 88 6.32 0.59 -5.99
C ALA A 88 6.68 -0.03 -7.36
N ARG A 89 5.71 -0.19 -8.26
CA ARG A 89 5.81 -0.95 -9.53
C ARG A 89 7.04 -0.61 -10.36
N ASP A 90 7.38 0.66 -10.51
CA ASP A 90 8.46 1.07 -11.41
C ASP A 90 9.86 0.91 -10.76
N ARG A 91 9.93 0.57 -9.46
CA ARG A 91 11.18 0.54 -8.69
C ARG A 91 11.49 -0.83 -8.09
N VAL A 92 10.49 -1.55 -7.59
CA VAL A 92 10.67 -2.86 -6.97
C VAL A 92 10.79 -3.91 -8.06
N ASN A 93 11.86 -4.71 -8.03
CA ASN A 93 12.03 -5.80 -9.00
C ASN A 93 10.95 -6.88 -8.79
N GLU A 94 10.17 -7.15 -9.84
CA GLU A 94 9.12 -8.18 -9.86
C GLU A 94 9.67 -9.60 -9.64
N ASP A 95 10.95 -9.87 -9.92
CA ASP A 95 11.59 -11.15 -9.61
C ASP A 95 11.55 -11.45 -8.09
N LEU A 96 11.56 -10.41 -7.25
CA LEU A 96 11.41 -10.55 -5.80
C LEU A 96 10.05 -11.13 -5.44
N ALA A 97 9.03 -11.00 -6.30
CA ALA A 97 7.71 -11.52 -6.06
C ALA A 97 7.67 -13.05 -6.04
N SER A 98 8.58 -13.68 -6.79
CA SER A 98 8.74 -15.13 -6.83
C SER A 98 9.52 -15.67 -5.62
N LEU A 99 10.19 -14.79 -4.88
CA LEU A 99 10.84 -15.13 -3.62
C LEU A 99 9.79 -15.04 -2.52
N GLY A 100 9.73 -16.03 -1.63
CA GLY A 100 8.83 -16.02 -0.47
C GLY A 100 9.08 -14.84 0.49
N PRO A 101 8.41 -14.79 1.65
CA PRO A 101 8.54 -13.71 2.62
C PRO A 101 9.97 -13.41 3.05
N THR A 102 10.22 -12.19 3.51
CA THR A 102 11.54 -11.81 4.01
C THR A 102 11.89 -12.60 5.27
N ALA A 103 13.19 -12.69 5.57
CA ALA A 103 13.67 -13.43 6.74
C ALA A 103 13.10 -12.89 8.08
N ASP A 104 12.69 -11.63 8.11
CA ASP A 104 12.07 -10.97 9.27
C ASP A 104 10.54 -11.09 9.33
N VAL A 105 9.89 -11.89 8.46
CA VAL A 105 8.42 -12.03 8.39
C VAL A 105 7.79 -12.37 9.75
N PHE A 106 8.47 -13.13 10.60
CA PHE A 106 7.95 -13.49 11.94
C PHE A 106 8.02 -12.35 12.95
N MET A 107 8.82 -11.31 12.69
CA MET A 107 8.92 -10.12 13.53
C MET A 107 7.97 -9.03 13.02
N THR A 108 7.98 -8.77 11.71
CA THR A 108 7.38 -7.55 11.11
C THR A 108 6.26 -7.86 10.12
N GLY A 109 6.03 -9.14 9.82
CA GLY A 109 5.01 -9.59 8.88
C GLY A 109 3.63 -9.69 9.51
N VAL A 110 2.69 -10.16 8.70
CA VAL A 110 1.29 -10.37 9.07
C VAL A 110 1.05 -11.86 9.20
N ARG A 111 0.48 -12.25 10.34
CA ARG A 111 0.05 -13.61 10.61
C ARG A 111 -1.40 -13.81 10.19
N PHE A 112 -1.65 -14.84 9.39
CA PHE A 112 -2.98 -15.32 9.01
C PHE A 112 -3.22 -16.67 9.67
N TRP A 113 -4.18 -16.71 10.60
CA TRP A 113 -4.54 -17.92 11.33
C TRP A 113 -6.03 -17.88 11.69
N ASP A 114 -6.71 -19.01 11.52
CA ASP A 114 -8.14 -19.18 11.76
C ASP A 114 -8.50 -19.45 13.24
N GLY A 115 -7.49 -19.59 14.11
CA GLY A 115 -7.69 -19.90 15.52
C GLY A 115 -7.86 -21.40 15.84
N GLN A 116 -7.96 -22.26 14.82
CA GLN A 116 -8.33 -23.66 14.96
C GLN A 116 -7.30 -24.61 14.35
N SER A 117 -6.63 -24.19 13.28
CA SER A 117 -5.63 -24.95 12.56
C SER A 117 -4.32 -25.07 13.34
N SER A 118 -3.60 -26.18 13.16
CA SER A 118 -2.22 -26.34 13.65
C SER A 118 -1.18 -25.62 12.79
N THR A 119 -1.62 -24.89 11.77
CA THR A 119 -0.80 -24.18 10.79
C THR A 119 -1.21 -22.71 10.74
N ALA A 120 -0.23 -21.82 10.72
CA ALA A 120 -0.41 -20.41 10.40
C ALA A 120 0.33 -20.06 9.10
N TYR A 121 -0.15 -19.02 8.41
CA TYR A 121 0.50 -18.46 7.23
C TYR A 121 1.05 -17.07 7.54
N TRP A 122 2.18 -16.75 6.95
CA TRP A 122 2.92 -15.53 7.22
C TRP A 122 3.34 -14.87 5.91
N ASP A 123 3.16 -13.56 5.81
CA ASP A 123 3.67 -12.78 4.69
C ASP A 123 4.09 -11.38 5.16
N ASP A 124 4.86 -10.67 4.33
CA ASP A 124 5.33 -9.34 4.67
C ASP A 124 4.15 -8.36 4.73
N GLY A 125 4.14 -7.53 5.77
CA GLY A 125 3.18 -6.46 5.95
C GLY A 125 3.86 -5.11 5.98
N LEU A 126 3.19 -4.10 5.43
CA LEU A 126 3.58 -2.72 5.66
C LEU A 126 2.95 -2.21 6.97
N THR A 127 3.76 -1.54 7.77
CA THR A 127 3.32 -0.76 8.92
C THR A 127 2.69 0.57 8.50
N ASP A 128 1.91 1.21 9.37
CA ASP A 128 1.32 2.53 9.12
C ASP A 128 2.37 3.63 8.83
N GLN A 129 3.57 3.48 9.40
CA GLN A 129 4.69 4.40 9.14
C GLN A 129 5.26 4.21 7.74
N GLU A 130 5.43 2.97 7.30
CA GLU A 130 5.90 2.65 5.94
C GLU A 130 4.88 3.08 4.89
N ILE A 131 3.58 2.81 5.10
CA ILE A 131 2.51 3.32 4.25
C ILE A 131 2.55 4.86 4.21
N GLY A 132 2.74 5.49 5.37
CA GLY A 132 2.88 6.94 5.48
C GLY A 132 4.04 7.48 4.66
N LEU A 133 5.21 6.84 4.74
CA LEU A 133 6.38 7.18 3.95
C LEU A 133 6.09 7.02 2.45
N ILE A 134 5.54 5.88 2.02
CA ILE A 134 5.26 5.60 0.60
C ILE A 134 4.28 6.60 0.01
N CYS A 135 3.20 6.91 0.71
CA CYS A 135 2.19 7.87 0.28
C CYS A 135 2.65 9.34 0.45
N GLY A 136 3.81 9.57 1.06
CA GLY A 136 4.39 10.89 1.26
C GLY A 136 3.64 11.74 2.28
N VAL A 137 3.35 11.17 3.45
CA VAL A 137 2.62 11.81 4.55
C VAL A 137 3.55 12.70 5.38
N TYR A 138 3.10 13.93 5.63
CA TYR A 138 3.66 14.84 6.62
C TYR A 138 2.65 15.02 7.76
N ASP A 139 3.17 15.08 8.99
CA ASP A 139 2.37 15.49 10.16
C ASP A 139 2.53 16.99 10.36
N VAL A 140 1.42 17.74 10.29
CA VAL A 140 1.43 19.20 10.29
C VAL A 140 0.68 19.71 11.51
N GLY A 141 1.31 20.54 12.33
CA GLY A 141 0.63 21.17 13.46
C GLY A 141 -0.60 21.97 13.01
N THR A 142 -1.70 21.90 13.75
CA THR A 142 -2.91 22.68 13.46
C THR A 142 -2.86 24.11 14.02
N GLY A 143 -1.80 24.44 14.77
CA GLY A 143 -1.62 25.74 15.43
C GLY A 143 -2.35 25.86 16.78
N ALA A 144 -2.92 24.77 17.30
CA ALA A 144 -3.48 24.72 18.65
C ALA A 144 -2.37 24.91 19.69
N THR A 145 -2.59 25.82 20.65
CA THR A 145 -1.64 26.18 21.73
C THR A 145 -1.81 25.35 23.00
N ASN A 146 -2.53 24.22 22.92
CA ASN A 146 -2.80 23.36 24.08
C ASN A 146 -1.61 22.43 24.36
N ASP A 147 -1.53 21.88 25.57
CA ASP A 147 -0.42 20.99 26.01
C ASP A 147 -0.23 19.74 25.14
N ASP A 148 -1.24 19.38 24.32
CA ASP A 148 -1.15 18.34 23.30
C ASP A 148 -1.30 18.97 21.89
N PRO A 149 -0.20 19.12 21.12
CA PRO A 149 -0.25 19.75 19.82
C PRO A 149 -1.01 18.87 18.83
N GLN A 150 -2.23 19.29 18.48
CA GLN A 150 -3.01 18.63 17.44
C GLN A 150 -2.29 18.68 16.09
N THR A 151 -2.21 17.52 15.42
CA THR A 151 -1.61 17.37 14.10
C THR A 151 -2.63 16.94 13.05
N SER A 152 -2.53 17.50 11.86
CA SER A 152 -3.22 17.05 10.66
C SER A 152 -2.25 16.30 9.75
N ARG A 153 -2.71 15.23 9.11
CA ARG A 153 -1.90 14.45 8.15
C ARG A 153 -2.24 14.89 6.73
N ILE A 154 -1.24 15.36 5.99
CA ILE A 154 -1.36 15.72 4.57
C ILE A 154 -0.37 14.90 3.74
N SER A 155 -0.72 14.56 2.50
CA SER A 155 0.08 13.63 1.71
C SER A 155 0.11 13.90 0.20
N TRP A 156 1.18 13.40 -0.45
CA TRP A 156 1.38 13.50 -1.90
C TRP A 156 0.40 12.61 -2.67
N TRP A 157 0.12 11.43 -2.10
CA TRP A 157 -0.79 10.40 -2.61
C TRP A 157 -1.82 10.03 -1.54
N PRO A 158 -3.03 9.57 -1.91
CA PRO A 158 -4.00 9.09 -0.94
C PRO A 158 -3.45 7.85 -0.21
N LEU A 159 -3.80 7.72 1.07
CA LEU A 159 -3.55 6.49 1.82
C LEU A 159 -4.40 5.33 1.26
N PRO A 160 -3.97 4.06 1.41
CA PRO A 160 -4.67 2.90 0.86
C PRO A 160 -6.14 2.83 1.25
N HIS A 161 -6.50 3.08 2.52
CA HIS A 161 -7.90 3.05 2.96
C HIS A 161 -8.74 4.15 2.31
N VAL A 162 -8.14 5.32 2.04
CA VAL A 162 -8.81 6.41 1.33
C VAL A 162 -9.02 6.03 -0.15
N PHE A 163 -7.98 5.50 -0.81
CA PHE A 163 -8.07 5.04 -2.19
C PHE A 163 -9.07 3.90 -2.37
N ARG A 164 -9.07 2.90 -1.46
CA ARG A 164 -10.05 1.79 -1.48
C ARG A 164 -11.50 2.26 -1.37
N SER A 165 -11.74 3.36 -0.67
CA SER A 165 -13.07 3.99 -0.55
C SER A 165 -13.45 4.88 -1.74
N SER A 166 -12.52 5.11 -2.67
CA SER A 166 -12.72 5.95 -3.83
C SER A 166 -13.50 5.23 -4.93
N GLY A 167 -14.06 5.98 -5.87
CA GLY A 167 -14.70 5.39 -7.05
C GLY A 167 -13.72 4.92 -8.13
N LEU A 168 -12.40 5.05 -7.92
CA LEU A 168 -11.36 4.46 -8.77
C LEU A 168 -11.10 3.00 -8.41
N ASN A 169 -11.41 2.59 -7.17
CA ASN A 169 -11.14 1.23 -6.72
C ASN A 169 -12.13 0.23 -7.32
N THR A 170 -11.71 -0.44 -8.40
CA THR A 170 -12.44 -1.51 -9.09
C THR A 170 -12.01 -2.91 -8.65
N GLY A 171 -11.10 -3.03 -7.68
CA GLY A 171 -10.45 -4.30 -7.29
C GLY A 171 -9.12 -4.56 -8.01
N TRP A 172 -8.80 -3.75 -9.02
CA TRP A 172 -7.53 -3.78 -9.75
C TRP A 172 -7.16 -2.36 -10.21
N TRP A 173 -5.94 -2.20 -10.73
CA TRP A 173 -5.42 -0.95 -11.27
C TRP A 173 -5.90 -0.71 -12.70
N SER A 174 -7.11 -0.17 -12.83
CA SER A 174 -7.74 0.08 -14.12
C SER A 174 -7.06 1.19 -14.96
N PRO A 175 -7.35 1.30 -16.27
CA PRO A 175 -6.89 2.42 -17.09
C PRO A 175 -7.27 3.78 -16.52
N ASP A 176 -8.45 3.91 -15.89
CA ASP A 176 -8.87 5.15 -15.22
C ASP A 176 -7.99 5.49 -14.01
N CYS A 177 -7.55 4.48 -13.25
CA CYS A 177 -6.58 4.65 -12.17
C CYS A 177 -5.24 5.18 -12.73
N GLU A 178 -4.76 4.63 -13.84
CA GLU A 178 -3.51 5.07 -14.47
C GLU A 178 -3.62 6.50 -15.00
N VAL A 179 -4.71 6.86 -15.68
CA VAL A 179 -4.96 8.23 -16.14
C VAL A 179 -4.96 9.21 -14.96
N TRP A 180 -5.67 8.88 -13.88
CA TRP A 180 -5.69 9.70 -12.66
C TRP A 180 -4.29 9.86 -12.05
N PHE A 181 -3.54 8.75 -11.94
CA PHE A 181 -2.20 8.76 -11.36
C PHE A 181 -1.22 9.60 -12.18
N GLN A 182 -1.22 9.44 -13.51
CA GLN A 182 -0.37 10.21 -14.40
C GLN A 182 -0.70 11.70 -14.38
N GLN A 183 -1.99 12.05 -14.36
CA GLN A 183 -2.42 13.46 -14.22
C GLN A 183 -1.94 14.06 -12.90
N ARG A 184 -2.06 13.32 -11.79
CA ARG A 184 -1.58 13.75 -10.48
C ARG A 184 -0.05 13.87 -10.47
N GLN A 185 0.68 12.89 -10.99
CA GLN A 185 2.14 12.92 -11.08
C GLN A 185 2.62 14.13 -11.88
N ALA A 186 1.99 14.41 -13.03
CA ALA A 186 2.31 15.56 -13.86
C ALA A 186 2.00 16.89 -13.15
N ALA A 187 0.90 16.97 -12.37
CA ALA A 187 0.59 18.15 -11.58
C ALA A 187 1.62 18.41 -10.48
N ILE A 188 2.15 17.35 -9.85
CA ILE A 188 3.25 17.44 -8.86
C ILE A 188 4.53 17.94 -9.54
N LYS A 189 4.93 17.33 -10.66
CA LYS A 189 6.13 17.73 -11.42
C LYS A 189 6.06 19.17 -11.92
N ARG A 190 4.87 19.68 -12.24
CA ARG A 190 4.64 21.10 -12.61
C ARG A 190 4.56 22.07 -11.43
N GLY A 191 4.61 21.59 -10.18
CA GLY A 191 4.45 22.42 -8.98
C GLY A 191 3.02 22.96 -8.77
N THR A 192 2.04 22.42 -9.49
CA THR A 192 0.62 22.84 -9.41
C THR A 192 -0.20 22.02 -8.39
N ALA A 193 0.33 20.87 -7.98
CA ALA A 193 -0.30 20.02 -6.98
C ALA A 193 -0.10 20.56 -5.56
N LYS A 194 -1.17 20.53 -4.76
CA LYS A 194 -1.08 20.68 -3.30
C LYS A 194 -1.05 19.32 -2.62
N LEU A 195 -0.42 19.24 -1.46
CA LEU A 195 -0.66 18.14 -0.51
C LEU A 195 -2.11 18.20 -0.05
N LEU A 196 -2.71 17.03 0.16
CA LEU A 196 -4.11 16.93 0.55
C LEU A 196 -4.25 16.17 1.86
N THR A 197 -5.20 16.59 2.68
CA THR A 197 -5.68 15.85 3.84
C THR A 197 -6.44 14.60 3.40
N GLN A 198 -6.67 13.66 4.32
CA GLN A 198 -7.52 12.49 4.04
C GLN A 198 -8.93 12.88 3.59
N THR A 199 -9.50 13.94 4.14
CA THR A 199 -10.83 14.43 3.76
C THR A 199 -10.82 14.99 2.34
N GLU A 200 -9.84 15.83 2.00
CA GLU A 200 -9.69 16.36 0.64
C GLU A 200 -9.45 15.26 -0.39
N TRP A 201 -8.63 14.25 -0.05
CA TRP A 201 -8.47 13.05 -0.88
C TRP A 201 -9.81 12.39 -1.18
N LYS A 202 -10.62 12.11 -0.16
CA LYS A 202 -11.96 11.53 -0.34
C LYS A 202 -12.84 12.37 -1.26
N HIS A 203 -12.69 13.70 -1.26
CA HIS A 203 -13.44 14.58 -2.14
C HIS A 203 -12.95 14.53 -3.59
N VAL A 204 -11.64 14.58 -3.82
CA VAL A 204 -11.08 14.63 -5.19
C VAL A 204 -11.03 13.26 -5.87
N THR A 205 -11.05 12.17 -5.12
CA THR A 205 -11.14 10.80 -5.64
C THR A 205 -12.58 10.28 -5.64
N LYS A 206 -13.57 11.16 -5.49
CA LYS A 206 -14.99 10.80 -5.47
C LYS A 206 -15.51 10.59 -6.90
N TYR A 207 -15.19 9.43 -7.48
CA TYR A 207 -15.75 8.95 -8.75
C TYR A 207 -17.07 8.20 -8.52
N TYR A 208 -17.51 7.39 -9.50
CA TYR A 208 -18.79 6.68 -9.46
C TYR A 208 -18.89 5.76 -8.23
N LYS A 209 -19.92 5.96 -7.39
CA LYS A 209 -20.07 5.22 -6.12
C LYS A 209 -20.26 3.71 -6.31
N LYS A 210 -20.83 3.29 -7.45
CA LYS A 210 -21.09 1.88 -7.77
C LYS A 210 -19.82 1.09 -8.06
N THR A 211 -18.69 1.75 -8.33
CA THR A 211 -17.43 1.07 -8.60
C THR A 211 -16.96 0.20 -7.44
N ARG A 212 -17.25 0.63 -6.20
CA ARG A 212 -16.98 -0.16 -4.99
C ARG A 212 -17.77 -1.47 -4.97
N GLU A 213 -19.01 -1.47 -5.45
CA GLU A 213 -19.84 -2.67 -5.52
C GLU A 213 -19.23 -3.69 -6.48
N VAL A 214 -18.61 -3.23 -7.57
CA VAL A 214 -17.88 -4.09 -8.51
C VAL A 214 -16.67 -4.74 -7.84
N ALA A 215 -15.86 -3.98 -7.09
CA ALA A 215 -14.71 -4.53 -6.38
C ALA A 215 -15.13 -5.62 -5.36
N ILE A 216 -16.17 -5.34 -4.56
CA ILE A 216 -16.71 -6.30 -3.59
C ILE A 216 -17.26 -7.55 -4.30
N ALA A 217 -18.05 -7.37 -5.35
CA ALA A 217 -18.60 -8.48 -6.12
C ALA A 217 -17.49 -9.33 -6.77
N SER A 218 -16.43 -8.69 -7.27
CA SER A 218 -15.27 -9.38 -7.85
C SER A 218 -14.56 -10.24 -6.80
N GLU A 219 -14.29 -9.71 -5.61
CA GLU A 219 -13.71 -10.47 -4.50
C GLU A 219 -14.60 -11.66 -4.09
N MET A 220 -15.92 -11.45 -4.02
CA MET A 220 -16.87 -12.51 -3.68
C MET A 220 -16.87 -13.65 -4.71
N VAL A 221 -16.93 -13.32 -6.01
CA VAL A 221 -16.93 -14.31 -7.09
C VAL A 221 -15.60 -15.06 -7.15
N ALA A 222 -14.47 -14.36 -6.97
CA ALA A 222 -13.15 -14.98 -6.89
C ALA A 222 -13.06 -15.96 -5.70
N GLY A 223 -13.59 -15.57 -4.53
CA GLY A 223 -13.65 -16.45 -3.36
C GLY A 223 -14.50 -17.71 -3.58
N GLN A 224 -15.65 -17.58 -4.24
CA GLN A 224 -16.49 -18.73 -4.61
C GLN A 224 -15.77 -19.68 -5.56
N PHE A 225 -15.16 -19.15 -6.63
CA PHE A 225 -14.40 -19.95 -7.58
C PHE A 225 -13.28 -20.75 -6.90
N LEU A 226 -12.51 -20.11 -6.01
CA LEU A 226 -11.45 -20.80 -5.26
C LEU A 226 -11.99 -21.89 -4.33
N SER A 227 -13.17 -21.69 -3.73
CA SER A 227 -13.79 -22.71 -2.87
C SER A 227 -14.34 -23.92 -3.63
N GLU A 228 -14.66 -23.75 -4.92
CA GLU A 228 -15.13 -24.83 -5.79
C GLU A 228 -13.97 -25.58 -6.46
N ALA A 229 -12.82 -24.92 -6.59
CA ALA A 229 -11.63 -25.45 -7.26
C ALA A 229 -10.64 -26.19 -6.33
N LEU A 230 -10.78 -26.03 -5.00
CA LEU A 230 -9.93 -26.64 -3.95
C LEU A 230 -10.70 -27.72 -3.19
#